data_AF-A0A1F8TTJ1-F1
#
_entry.id   AF-A0A1F8TTJ1-F1
#
_cell.length_a   1.000
_cell.length_b   1.000
_cell.length_c   1.000
_cell.angle_alpha   90.00
_cell.angle_beta   90.00
_cell.angle_gamma   90.00
#
_symmetry.space_group_name_H-M   'P 1'
#
loop_
_entity.id
_entity.type
_entity.pdbx_description
1 polymer ?
#
loop_
_entity_poly.entity_id
_entity_poly.type
_entity_poly.pdbx_seq_one_letter_code
_entity_poly.pdbx_strand_id
1 'polypeptide(L)'
;MLLINTLLGASLLVWGRKLFWLFIAAAGFLTGWQVAQAITNNEWTGIVVGILFAIGGALLAIFLKTIAIGVAGFLMGGSVLLGLASWFGFDQGLVAWAIYLIGGILGAIIIGMFFDWAVIFLSSIGGAALITEAFPITGAARALTLIGLIIVGVVIQASQMRKDKKD
;
A
#
# COMPACT_ATOMS: atom_id res chain seq x y z
N MET A 1 1.07 -3.38 -25.59
CA MET A 1 1.45 -3.75 -24.21
C MET A 1 2.69 -3.00 -23.72
N LEU A 2 3.79 -2.98 -24.50
CA LEU A 2 5.01 -2.20 -24.22
C LEU A 2 4.77 -0.75 -23.72
N LEU A 3 4.02 0.05 -24.49
CA LEU A 3 3.70 1.44 -24.15
C LEU A 3 2.90 1.57 -22.84
N ILE A 4 1.89 0.72 -22.64
CA ILE A 4 1.01 0.75 -21.47
C ILE A 4 1.80 0.42 -20.20
N ASN A 5 2.57 -0.68 -20.21
CA ASN A 5 3.35 -1.10 -19.05
C ASN A 5 4.43 -0.08 -18.68
N THR A 6 5.05 0.54 -19.68
CA THR A 6 6.06 1.58 -19.46
C THR A 6 5.43 2.83 -18.85
N LEU A 7 4.29 3.29 -19.38
CA LEU A 7 3.58 4.47 -18.86
C LEU A 7 3.02 4.24 -17.45
N LEU A 8 2.39 3.09 -17.21
CA LEU A 8 1.89 2.72 -15.89
C LEU A 8 3.04 2.57 -14.89
N GLY A 9 4.11 1.90 -15.29
CA GLY A 9 5.29 1.72 -14.45
C GLY A 9 5.98 3.03 -14.12
N ALA A 10 6.16 3.92 -15.10
CA ALA A 10 6.70 5.26 -14.87
C ALA A 10 5.80 6.09 -13.95
N SER A 11 4.49 6.01 -14.16
CA SER A 11 3.51 6.68 -13.30
C SER A 11 3.57 6.17 -11.85
N LEU A 12 3.75 4.86 -11.66
CA LEU A 12 3.96 4.22 -10.35
C LEU A 12 5.26 4.69 -9.68
N LEU A 13 6.36 4.76 -10.43
CA LEU A 13 7.65 5.20 -9.90
C LEU A 13 7.61 6.65 -9.42
N VAL A 14 6.88 7.52 -10.13
CA VAL A 14 6.85 8.96 -9.84
C VAL A 14 5.76 9.33 -8.83
N TRP A 15 4.56 8.77 -8.97
CA TRP A 15 3.38 9.14 -8.20
C TRP A 15 2.81 8.01 -7.35
N GLY A 16 3.52 6.91 -7.16
CA GLY A 16 3.06 5.72 -6.43
C GLY A 16 2.32 6.02 -5.13
N ARG A 17 2.92 6.83 -4.24
CA ARG A 17 2.27 7.26 -2.98
C ARG A 17 0.92 7.97 -3.19
N LYS A 18 0.83 8.84 -4.20
CA LYS A 18 -0.40 9.62 -4.48
C LYS A 18 -1.44 8.80 -5.27
N LEU A 19 -0.98 7.85 -6.08
CA LEU A 19 -1.83 6.98 -6.91
C LEU A 19 -2.32 5.71 -6.18
N PHE A 20 -1.95 5.49 -4.91
CA PHE A 20 -2.38 4.30 -4.16
C PHE A 20 -3.89 4.06 -4.22
N TRP A 21 -4.68 5.13 -4.08
CA TRP A 21 -6.13 5.09 -4.20
C TRP A 21 -6.61 4.56 -5.55
N LEU A 22 -5.96 5.00 -6.63
CA LEU A 22 -6.28 4.59 -7.99
C LEU A 22 -5.95 3.11 -8.22
N PHE A 23 -4.88 2.59 -7.60
CA PHE A 23 -4.55 1.16 -7.69
C PHE A 23 -5.59 0.28 -7.01
N ILE A 24 -6.07 0.67 -5.83
CA ILE A 24 -7.16 -0.05 -5.17
C ILE A 24 -8.45 0.06 -6.00
N ALA A 25 -8.72 1.21 -6.60
CA ALA A 25 -9.85 1.38 -7.51
C ALA A 25 -9.73 0.48 -8.75
N ALA A 26 -8.55 0.38 -9.35
CA ALA A 26 -8.30 -0.50 -10.49
C ALA A 26 -8.44 -1.99 -10.13
N ALA A 27 -7.94 -2.40 -8.96
CA ALA A 27 -8.16 -3.75 -8.44
C ALA A 27 -9.65 -4.03 -8.18
N GLY A 28 -10.36 -3.05 -7.63
CA GLY A 28 -11.82 -3.07 -7.47
C GLY A 28 -12.53 -3.25 -8.81
N PHE A 29 -12.16 -2.47 -9.82
CA PHE A 29 -12.70 -2.60 -11.19
C PHE A 29 -12.54 -4.01 -11.74
N LEU A 30 -11.31 -4.54 -11.70
CA LEU A 30 -11.00 -5.87 -12.23
C LEU A 30 -11.77 -6.96 -11.48
N THR A 31 -11.89 -6.83 -10.16
CA THR A 31 -12.65 -7.78 -9.34
C THR A 31 -14.14 -7.73 -9.66
N GLY A 32 -14.73 -6.53 -9.71
CA GLY A 32 -16.14 -6.33 -10.04
C GLY A 32 -16.47 -6.81 -11.45
N TRP A 33 -15.60 -6.53 -12.41
CA TRP A 33 -15.72 -7.04 -13.78
C TRP A 33 -15.74 -8.56 -13.82
N GLN A 34 -14.77 -9.21 -13.17
CA GLN A 34 -14.64 -10.67 -13.16
C GLN A 34 -15.86 -11.33 -12.51
N VAL A 35 -16.34 -10.79 -11.38
CA VAL A 35 -17.54 -11.27 -10.69
C VAL A 35 -18.78 -11.14 -11.58
N ALA A 36 -18.96 -10.01 -12.24
CA ALA A 36 -20.10 -9.80 -13.12
C ALA A 36 -20.08 -10.72 -14.36
N GLN A 37 -18.90 -10.89 -14.97
CA GLN A 37 -18.74 -11.80 -16.10
C GLN A 37 -19.01 -13.26 -15.71
N ALA A 38 -18.62 -13.67 -14.49
CA ALA A 38 -18.89 -15.02 -14.00
C ALA A 38 -20.39 -15.33 -13.85
N ILE A 39 -21.24 -14.30 -13.68
CA ILE A 39 -22.68 -14.48 -13.44
C ILE A 39 -23.49 -14.26 -14.71
N THR A 40 -23.27 -13.14 -15.40
CA THR A 40 -24.16 -12.67 -16.47
C THR A 40 -23.56 -12.81 -17.86
N ASN A 41 -22.23 -13.05 -17.97
CA ASN A 41 -21.48 -13.19 -19.22
C ASN A 41 -21.75 -12.06 -20.25
N ASN A 42 -22.19 -10.88 -19.76
CA ASN A 42 -22.55 -9.72 -20.55
C ASN A 42 -21.58 -8.58 -20.24
N GLU A 43 -20.93 -8.07 -21.29
CA GLU A 43 -19.86 -7.08 -21.18
C GLU A 43 -20.32 -5.77 -20.55
N TRP A 44 -21.53 -5.28 -20.88
CA TRP A 44 -22.04 -4.02 -20.33
C TRP A 44 -22.30 -4.10 -18.82
N THR A 45 -22.80 -5.25 -18.35
CA THR A 45 -22.95 -5.47 -16.89
C THR A 45 -21.58 -5.59 -16.22
N GLY A 46 -20.61 -6.23 -16.89
CA GLY A 46 -19.20 -6.23 -16.49
C GLY A 46 -18.64 -4.82 -16.25
N ILE A 47 -18.81 -3.91 -17.22
CA ILE A 47 -18.35 -2.52 -17.12
C ILE A 47 -19.00 -1.82 -15.91
N VAL A 48 -20.34 -1.88 -15.82
CA VAL A 48 -21.10 -1.15 -14.79
C VAL A 48 -20.73 -1.62 -13.38
N VAL A 49 -20.71 -2.94 -13.16
CA VAL A 49 -20.34 -3.52 -11.86
C VAL A 49 -18.87 -3.24 -11.55
N GLY A 50 -17.98 -3.33 -12.55
CA GLY A 50 -16.59 -2.93 -12.41
C GLY A 50 -16.45 -1.49 -11.92
N ILE A 51 -17.15 -0.53 -12.54
CA ILE A 51 -17.12 0.89 -12.12
C ILE A 51 -17.62 1.06 -10.68
N LEU A 52 -18.71 0.39 -10.30
CA LEU A 52 -19.23 0.45 -8.93
C LEU A 52 -18.21 -0.05 -7.91
N PHE A 53 -17.56 -1.19 -8.18
CA PHE A 53 -16.49 -1.71 -7.33
C PHE A 53 -15.24 -0.83 -7.36
N ALA A 54 -14.93 -0.19 -8.49
CA ALA A 54 -13.81 0.75 -8.59
C ALA A 54 -14.03 1.95 -7.67
N ILE A 55 -15.21 2.57 -7.75
CA ILE A 55 -15.62 3.70 -6.90
C ILE A 55 -15.63 3.27 -5.44
N GLY A 56 -16.23 2.12 -5.12
CA GLY A 56 -16.27 1.58 -3.76
C GLY A 56 -14.86 1.31 -3.21
N GLY A 57 -14.03 0.59 -3.96
CA GLY A 57 -12.65 0.28 -3.60
C GLY A 57 -11.81 1.54 -3.43
N ALA A 58 -11.99 2.51 -4.32
CA ALA A 58 -11.48 3.85 -4.12
C ALA A 58 -11.93 4.38 -2.75
N LEU A 59 -13.20 4.70 -2.56
CA LEU A 59 -13.68 5.36 -1.33
C LEU A 59 -13.17 4.64 -0.08
N LEU A 60 -13.22 3.30 -0.09
CA LEU A 60 -12.65 2.47 0.96
C LEU A 60 -11.16 2.71 1.16
N ALA A 61 -10.32 2.77 0.12
CA ALA A 61 -8.89 3.02 0.32
C ALA A 61 -8.58 4.36 0.99
N ILE A 62 -9.38 5.41 0.78
CA ILE A 62 -9.18 6.69 1.47
C ILE A 62 -9.58 6.57 2.95
N PHE A 63 -10.77 6.03 3.22
CA PHE A 63 -11.30 5.96 4.58
C PHE A 63 -10.63 4.86 5.43
N LEU A 64 -10.50 3.65 4.89
CA LEU A 64 -9.93 2.51 5.60
C LEU A 64 -8.42 2.61 5.74
N LYS A 65 -7.68 3.36 4.90
CA LYS A 65 -6.23 3.52 5.10
C LYS A 65 -5.94 4.03 6.51
N THR A 66 -6.55 5.13 6.93
CA THR A 66 -6.29 5.74 8.23
C THR A 66 -6.74 4.83 9.38
N ILE A 67 -7.90 4.20 9.25
CA ILE A 67 -8.44 3.30 10.28
C ILE A 67 -7.57 2.04 10.39
N ALA A 68 -7.21 1.41 9.28
CA ALA A 68 -6.41 0.20 9.24
C ALA A 68 -5.03 0.43 9.85
N ILE A 69 -4.36 1.53 9.51
CA ILE A 69 -3.07 1.91 10.10
C ILE A 69 -3.19 2.08 11.61
N GLY A 70 -4.19 2.86 12.06
CA GLY A 70 -4.39 3.15 13.48
C GLY A 70 -4.72 1.90 14.28
N VAL A 71 -5.68 1.09 13.82
CA VAL A 71 -6.11 -0.14 14.49
C VAL A 71 -4.99 -1.18 14.47
N ALA A 72 -4.34 -1.42 13.33
CA ALA A 72 -3.24 -2.39 13.25
C ALA A 72 -2.08 -1.98 14.17
N GLY A 73 -1.67 -0.71 14.13
CA GLY A 73 -0.62 -0.20 15.00
C GLY A 73 -1.00 -0.25 16.47
N PHE A 74 -2.24 0.06 16.81
CA PHE A 74 -2.73 0.00 18.18
C PHE A 74 -2.74 -1.42 18.74
N LEU A 75 -3.34 -2.35 17.99
CA LEU A 75 -3.42 -3.74 18.41
C LEU A 75 -2.03 -4.39 18.49
N MET A 76 -1.17 -4.18 17.50
CA MET A 76 0.19 -4.72 17.52
C MET A 76 1.04 -4.07 18.61
N GLY A 77 1.06 -2.74 18.70
CA GLY A 77 1.87 -2.02 19.67
C GLY A 77 1.47 -2.33 21.12
N GLY A 78 0.17 -2.38 21.40
CA GLY A 78 -0.34 -2.75 22.72
C GLY A 78 0.04 -4.17 23.09
N SER A 79 -0.12 -5.12 22.15
CA SER A 79 0.23 -6.53 22.36
C SER A 79 1.74 -6.74 22.57
N VAL A 80 2.57 -6.06 21.77
CA VAL A 80 4.03 -6.13 21.90
C VAL A 80 4.50 -5.55 23.22
N LEU A 81 4.02 -4.35 23.60
CA LEU A 81 4.46 -3.72 24.84
C LEU A 81 3.97 -4.48 26.08
N LEU A 82 2.73 -4.99 26.05
CA LEU A 82 2.20 -5.85 27.11
C LEU A 82 2.98 -7.17 27.19
N GLY A 83 3.34 -7.76 26.05
CA GLY A 83 4.17 -8.97 25.99
C GLY A 83 5.59 -8.77 26.53
N LEU A 84 6.15 -7.57 26.40
CA LEU A 84 7.43 -7.21 27.03
C LEU A 84 7.26 -6.94 28.53
N ALA A 85 6.17 -6.30 28.93
CA ALA A 85 5.87 -5.99 30.32
C ALA A 85 5.58 -7.23 31.16
N SER A 86 5.04 -8.29 30.56
CA SER A 86 4.80 -9.56 31.24
C SER A 86 6.08 -10.23 31.73
N TRP A 87 7.23 -9.96 31.09
CA TRP A 87 8.53 -10.47 31.54
C TRP A 87 8.95 -9.87 32.89
N PHE A 88 8.34 -8.74 33.28
CA PHE A 88 8.56 -8.06 34.54
C PHE A 88 7.38 -8.23 35.52
N GLY A 89 6.36 -9.02 35.17
CA GLY A 89 5.18 -9.26 36.00
C GLY A 89 4.13 -8.15 36.01
N PHE A 90 4.14 -7.26 35.00
CA PHE A 90 3.15 -6.17 34.86
C PHE A 90 1.98 -6.51 33.93
N ASP A 91 1.58 -7.79 33.87
CA ASP A 91 0.58 -8.33 32.94
C ASP A 91 -0.85 -8.38 33.49
N GLN A 92 -1.09 -7.86 34.71
CA GLN A 92 -2.39 -7.95 35.37
C GLN A 92 -2.96 -6.60 35.80
N GLY A 93 -4.30 -6.57 35.88
CA GLY A 93 -5.05 -5.44 36.44
C GLY A 93 -4.90 -4.14 35.67
N LEU A 94 -5.02 -3.01 36.39
CA LEU A 94 -5.03 -1.67 35.79
C LEU A 94 -3.69 -1.33 35.11
N VAL A 95 -2.58 -1.86 35.63
CA VAL A 95 -1.23 -1.63 35.08
C VAL A 95 -1.11 -2.22 33.67
N ALA A 96 -1.61 -3.44 33.45
CA ALA A 96 -1.62 -4.07 32.13
C ALA A 96 -2.42 -3.27 31.09
N TRP A 97 -3.61 -2.78 31.48
CA TRP A 97 -4.42 -1.93 30.61
C TRP A 97 -3.72 -0.62 30.27
N ALA A 98 -3.08 0.03 31.24
CA ALA A 98 -2.31 1.25 30.99
C ALA A 98 -1.15 1.00 30.01
N ILE A 99 -0.40 -0.10 30.20
CA ILE A 99 0.69 -0.50 29.31
C ILE A 99 0.18 -0.80 27.90
N TYR A 100 -0.92 -1.54 27.78
CA TYR A 100 -1.52 -1.86 26.48
C TYR A 100 -1.97 -0.59 25.74
N LEU A 101 -2.62 0.35 26.43
CA LEU A 101 -3.03 1.62 25.84
C LEU A 101 -1.83 2.47 25.37
N ILE A 102 -0.79 2.58 26.20
CA ILE A 102 0.44 3.30 25.84
C ILE A 102 1.12 2.64 24.65
N GLY A 103 1.28 1.32 24.69
CA GLY A 103 1.86 0.53 23.61
C GLY A 103 1.07 0.67 22.32
N GLY A 104 -0.26 0.69 22.42
CA GLY A 104 -1.12 0.86 21.27
C GLY A 104 -1.01 2.25 20.65
N ILE A 105 -1.01 3.32 21.44
CA ILE A 105 -0.82 4.68 20.91
C ILE A 105 0.56 4.79 20.23
N LEU A 106 1.62 4.30 20.87
CA LEU A 106 2.95 4.28 20.28
C LEU A 106 3.00 3.46 18.99
N GLY A 107 2.38 2.28 18.98
CA GLY A 107 2.33 1.42 17.80
C GLY A 107 1.56 2.07 16.64
N ALA A 108 0.44 2.72 16.91
CA ALA A 108 -0.31 3.48 15.89
C ALA A 108 0.55 4.60 15.28
N ILE A 109 1.29 5.34 16.10
CA ILE A 109 2.22 6.40 15.63
C ILE A 109 3.33 5.80 14.78
N ILE A 110 3.96 4.71 15.25
CA ILE A 110 5.08 4.05 14.56
C ILE A 110 4.61 3.49 13.21
N ILE A 111 3.53 2.70 13.17
CA ILE A 111 3.01 2.15 11.92
C ILE A 111 2.59 3.28 10.98
N GLY A 112 1.94 4.33 11.49
CA GLY A 112 1.59 5.51 10.68
C GLY A 112 2.80 6.17 10.03
N MET A 113 3.91 6.29 10.75
CA MET A 113 5.16 6.83 10.23
C MET A 113 5.77 5.95 9.13
N PHE A 114 5.71 4.63 9.27
CA PHE A 114 6.29 3.68 8.31
C PHE A 114 5.36 3.35 7.14
N PHE A 115 4.05 3.61 7.24
CA PHE A 115 3.10 3.22 6.20
C PHE A 115 3.38 3.90 4.86
N ASP A 116 3.64 5.21 4.87
CA ASP A 116 3.95 5.91 3.62
C ASP A 116 5.27 5.41 3.01
N TRP A 117 6.24 5.03 3.83
CA TRP A 117 7.47 4.37 3.36
C TRP A 117 7.18 3.02 2.73
N ALA A 118 6.29 2.21 3.32
CA ALA A 118 5.88 0.93 2.75
C ALA A 118 5.22 1.13 1.38
N VAL A 119 4.33 2.13 1.24
CA VAL A 119 3.71 2.46 -0.06
C VAL A 119 4.75 2.91 -1.08
N ILE A 120 5.72 3.74 -0.68
CA ILE A 120 6.83 4.15 -1.56
C ILE A 120 7.61 2.93 -2.04
N PHE A 121 7.94 2.00 -1.15
CA PHE A 121 8.72 0.82 -1.49
C PHE A 121 7.96 -0.12 -2.43
N LEU A 122 6.71 -0.46 -2.08
CA LEU A 122 5.85 -1.33 -2.88
C LEU A 122 5.56 -0.73 -4.26
N SER A 123 5.28 0.56 -4.33
CA SER A 123 5.04 1.24 -5.62
C SER A 123 6.31 1.33 -6.47
N SER A 124 7.49 1.50 -5.85
CA SER A 124 8.75 1.49 -6.57
C SER A 124 9.06 0.11 -7.17
N ILE A 125 8.80 -0.95 -6.41
CA ILE A 125 8.93 -2.34 -6.90
C ILE A 125 7.93 -2.60 -8.03
N GLY A 126 6.65 -2.29 -7.83
CA GLY A 126 5.61 -2.49 -8.84
C GLY A 126 5.90 -1.71 -10.13
N GLY A 127 6.30 -0.45 -10.00
CA GLY A 127 6.66 0.39 -11.15
C GLY A 127 7.87 -0.13 -11.92
N ALA A 128 8.93 -0.51 -11.19
CA ALA A 128 10.12 -1.11 -11.79
C ALA A 128 9.83 -2.45 -12.47
N ALA A 129 9.01 -3.30 -11.84
CA ALA A 129 8.59 -4.58 -12.42
C ALA A 129 7.85 -4.38 -13.75
N LEU A 130 6.84 -3.49 -13.77
CA LEU A 130 6.08 -3.18 -15.00
C LEU A 130 6.98 -2.66 -16.14
N ILE A 131 7.94 -1.79 -15.83
CA ILE A 131 8.88 -1.29 -16.86
C ILE A 131 9.79 -2.41 -17.35
N THR A 132 10.40 -3.18 -16.45
CA THR A 132 11.33 -4.25 -16.86
C THR A 132 10.66 -5.39 -17.61
N GLU A 133 9.37 -5.65 -17.37
CA GLU A 133 8.58 -6.61 -18.15
C GLU A 133 8.21 -6.09 -19.54
N ALA A 134 8.19 -4.78 -19.74
CA ALA A 134 7.91 -4.20 -21.05
C ALA A 134 9.05 -4.49 -22.04
N PHE A 135 10.29 -4.55 -21.58
CA PHE A 135 11.46 -4.75 -22.43
C PHE A 135 11.97 -6.20 -22.39
N PRO A 136 12.47 -6.75 -23.52
CA PRO A 136 13.01 -8.10 -23.58
C PRO A 136 14.44 -8.18 -22.97
N ILE A 137 14.61 -7.68 -21.75
CA ILE A 137 15.88 -7.73 -21.01
C ILE A 137 15.88 -9.00 -20.16
N THR A 138 16.98 -9.77 -20.20
CA THR A 138 17.09 -11.05 -19.49
C THR A 138 18.33 -11.12 -18.61
N GLY A 139 18.37 -12.13 -17.73
CA GLY A 139 19.53 -12.41 -16.87
C GLY A 139 19.91 -11.24 -15.95
N ALA A 140 21.23 -11.04 -15.78
CA ALA A 140 21.77 -10.02 -14.89
C ALA A 140 21.36 -8.59 -15.27
N ALA A 141 21.23 -8.29 -16.58
CA ALA A 141 20.81 -6.98 -17.05
C ALA A 141 19.39 -6.61 -16.59
N ARG A 142 18.48 -7.60 -16.49
CA ARG A 142 17.12 -7.39 -15.96
C ARG A 142 17.17 -7.07 -14.47
N ALA A 143 17.94 -7.84 -13.71
CA ALA A 143 18.08 -7.63 -12.27
C ALA A 143 18.69 -6.26 -11.95
N LEU A 144 19.74 -5.86 -12.65
CA LEU A 144 20.38 -4.54 -12.47
C LEU A 144 19.44 -3.40 -12.84
N THR A 145 18.70 -3.51 -13.95
CA THR A 145 17.70 -2.51 -14.35
C THR A 145 16.58 -2.42 -13.32
N LEU A 146 16.08 -3.54 -12.80
CA LEU A 146 15.04 -3.58 -11.78
C LEU A 146 15.49 -2.90 -10.49
N ILE A 147 16.68 -3.25 -9.98
CA ILE A 147 17.24 -2.63 -8.78
C ILE A 147 17.45 -1.13 -8.99
N GLY A 148 18.03 -0.74 -10.14
CA GLY A 148 18.23 0.67 -10.48
C GLY A 148 16.93 1.47 -10.50
N LEU A 149 15.89 0.94 -11.12
CA LEU A 149 14.57 1.58 -11.17
C LEU A 149 13.89 1.65 -9.80
N ILE A 150 14.03 0.62 -8.96
CA ILE A 150 13.52 0.66 -7.57
C ILE A 150 14.18 1.80 -6.80
N ILE A 151 15.52 1.91 -6.87
CA ILE A 151 16.26 2.98 -6.19
C ILE A 151 15.78 4.35 -6.68
N VAL A 152 15.65 4.53 -8.00
CA VAL A 152 15.14 5.78 -8.59
C VAL A 152 13.74 6.10 -8.08
N GLY A 153 12.82 5.13 -8.09
CA GLY A 153 11.46 5.31 -7.58
C GLY A 153 11.43 5.72 -6.11
N VAL A 154 12.19 5.03 -5.26
CA VAL A 154 12.28 5.33 -3.83
C VAL A 154 12.81 6.74 -3.60
N VAL A 155 13.88 7.14 -4.30
CA VAL A 155 14.49 8.48 -4.17
C VAL A 155 13.51 9.56 -4.60
N ILE A 156 12.84 9.39 -5.75
CA ILE A 156 11.87 10.38 -6.27
C ILE A 156 10.71 10.55 -5.28
N GLN A 157 10.07 9.46 -4.87
CA GLN A 157 8.88 9.54 -4.02
C GLN A 157 9.22 9.98 -2.59
N ALA A 158 10.38 9.58 -2.04
CA ALA A 158 10.84 10.05 -0.73
C ALA A 158 11.18 11.55 -0.76
N SER A 159 11.78 12.04 -1.83
CA SER A 159 12.02 13.48 -2.03
C SER A 159 10.71 14.26 -2.05
N GLN A 160 9.70 13.77 -2.79
CA GLN A 160 8.36 14.37 -2.80
C GLN A 160 7.70 14.34 -1.41
N MET A 161 7.87 13.25 -0.64
CA MET A 161 7.35 13.16 0.74
C MET A 161 7.91 14.26 1.64
N ARG A 162 9.20 14.56 1.48
CA ARG A 162 9.88 15.59 2.28
C ARG A 162 9.44 17.00 1.90
N LYS A 163 9.03 17.23 0.65
CA LYS A 163 8.47 18.52 0.19
C LYS A 163 7.06 18.73 0.73
N ASP A 164 6.18 17.74 0.60
CA ASP A 164 4.79 17.80 1.09
C ASP A 164 4.69 18.06 2.61
N LYS A 165 5.75 17.79 3.39
CA LYS A 165 5.81 18.07 4.85
C LYS A 165 6.31 19.47 5.21
N LYS A 166 6.85 20.24 4.25
CA LYS A 166 7.41 21.58 4.47
C LYS A 166 6.45 22.71 4.12
N ASP A 167 5.43 22.40 3.31
CA ASP A 167 4.34 23.30 2.94
C ASP A 167 3.18 23.17 3.94
#